data_AF-A0A661EHS2-F1
#
_entry.id   AF-A0A661EHS2-F1
#
_cell.length_a   1.000
_cell.length_b   1.000
_cell.length_c   1.000
_cell.angle_alpha   90.00
_cell.angle_beta   90.00
_cell.angle_gamma   90.00
#
_symmetry.space_group_name_H-M   'P 1'
#
loop_
_entity.id
_entity.type
_entity.pdbx_description
1 polymer ?
#
loop_
_entity_poly.entity_id
_entity_poly.type
_entity_poly.pdbx_seq_one_letter_code
_entity_poly.pdbx_strand_id
1 'polypeptide(L)'
;MSIVGETWILSSDSPDAPLAPNGDTAKKGDAIVWTGIEWTNMGQLWWDGPHAHDALTDIGPDQHHNKLHAHDGLDGSGTVAHSDITGVTADDHHPQLHDIESHTDVIYDGARLGGEALIWDGVAMKWENAAPRAESWPTGLIDGGELNISTVNEIEVIAGSGVIVDSYTNPDQQPYDVAVVWATKNEPIIIAATAGAVVYFTIDSTGTLQQWAAPPTPQVKREQLTIGLAVHNGTEWGEISSPIVVNNSVHTLDEFVTRVTGPSFIIDGGAITEEALHTLNLEEGTIWERNRNWHVDKKDPHREAFPAQTPLQFRYTNRDFSTVGPLTSTVDVANWDNAGSVVPIPGGSKETTIQRLYTDLRDNVWVLYGQETYSSVETAIALLGADTGIIEEPPLLVGAVLRGYIISQRNQTDWSFELSRWYVASAAARAGGGGSPITDHDNMNGITPDNHHNQVHLLFGSDHSDVNIVSPMAETQGLHWLGSEFVPDYRTKLLPYVGGQTYYPQETVWQDGWLSSANVETTDYPAPVGVGSPQFVYQGAAPTSDSSAKQIIFGSRYTWGINGWIGGYRIYAVAGQHYSVFTVLDPTGVPIVEQVSDFTADTTGWVTLAAPVSLVLIG
;
A
#
# COMPACT_ATOMS: atom_id res chain seq x y z
N MET A 1 43.42 9.01 44.91
CA MET A 1 42.15 9.49 44.35
C MET A 1 42.36 10.94 44.00
N SER A 2 42.59 11.24 42.72
CA SER A 2 42.73 12.59 42.16
C SER A 2 41.69 12.68 41.06
N ILE A 3 40.83 13.70 41.10
CA ILE A 3 39.49 13.63 40.50
C ILE A 3 39.26 15.01 39.78
N VAL A 4 39.16 15.06 38.42
CA VAL A 4 38.93 16.16 37.37
C VAL A 4 37.75 15.95 36.24
N GLY A 5 36.61 16.69 36.22
CA GLY A 5 35.29 16.78 35.47
C GLY A 5 34.23 17.84 36.02
N GLU A 6 33.92 18.90 35.26
CA GLU A 6 33.40 20.23 35.71
C GLU A 6 31.93 20.30 36.22
N THR A 7 31.68 21.11 37.25
CA THR A 7 30.35 21.58 37.69
C THR A 7 30.29 23.08 37.43
N TRP A 8 29.18 23.68 36.97
CA TRP A 8 29.05 25.14 36.89
C TRP A 8 27.85 25.61 37.72
N ILE A 9 28.04 26.67 38.49
CA ILE A 9 26.99 27.31 39.30
C ILE A 9 26.79 28.72 38.77
N LEU A 10 25.58 29.05 38.34
CA LEU A 10 25.16 30.38 37.92
C LEU A 10 24.36 31.03 39.05
N SER A 11 24.59 32.30 39.32
CA SER A 11 23.78 33.10 40.25
C SER A 11 23.14 34.26 39.47
N SER A 12 21.82 34.47 39.62
CA SER A 12 21.08 35.52 38.90
C SER A 12 20.19 36.36 39.83
N ASP A 13 20.42 37.68 39.77
CA ASP A 13 19.61 38.85 40.16
C ASP A 13 18.49 38.78 41.23
N SER A 14 18.56 39.75 42.16
CA SER A 14 17.39 40.22 42.94
C SER A 14 16.50 41.15 42.10
N PRO A 15 15.17 41.04 42.15
CA PRO A 15 14.30 41.99 41.48
C PRO A 15 14.16 43.30 42.27
N ASP A 16 14.50 44.40 41.58
CA ASP A 16 14.11 45.81 41.77
C ASP A 16 13.46 46.26 43.10
N ALA A 17 14.22 47.04 43.88
CA ALA A 17 13.68 48.05 44.79
C ALA A 17 13.73 49.45 44.12
N PRO A 18 12.71 50.30 44.24
CA PRO A 18 12.62 51.56 43.51
C PRO A 18 13.64 52.61 44.01
N LEU A 19 14.34 53.21 43.05
CA LEU A 19 15.36 54.24 43.22
C LEU A 19 14.79 55.54 43.83
N ALA A 20 15.41 56.01 44.91
CA ALA A 20 15.36 57.41 45.34
C ALA A 20 16.50 58.20 44.66
N PRO A 21 16.31 59.48 44.30
CA PRO A 21 17.32 60.23 43.58
C PRO A 21 18.29 60.86 44.57
N ASN A 22 19.57 60.55 44.44
CA ASN A 22 20.62 61.48 44.83
C ASN A 22 21.83 61.25 43.93
N GLY A 23 22.29 62.36 43.35
CA GLY A 23 23.41 62.38 42.45
C GLY A 23 24.70 62.03 43.17
N ASP A 24 25.55 61.31 42.48
CA ASP A 24 26.97 61.63 42.52
C ASP A 24 27.66 61.16 41.25
N THR A 25 28.54 62.01 40.77
CA THR A 25 29.41 61.82 39.62
C THR A 25 30.36 60.65 39.84
N ALA A 26 30.33 59.64 38.97
CA ALA A 26 31.36 58.61 38.91
C ALA A 26 31.75 58.31 37.46
N LYS A 27 33.06 58.19 37.29
CA LYS A 27 33.81 58.27 36.04
C LYS A 27 33.59 57.04 35.17
N LYS A 28 33.55 57.30 33.86
CA LYS A 28 33.59 56.30 32.80
C LYS A 28 35.05 55.86 32.63
N GLY A 29 35.34 54.60 32.93
CA GLY A 29 36.61 53.98 32.65
C GLY A 29 36.91 52.89 33.66
N ASP A 30 36.70 51.64 33.24
CA ASP A 30 37.48 50.50 33.72
C ASP A 30 37.46 49.43 32.61
N ALA A 31 38.59 49.34 31.92
CA ALA A 31 38.94 48.20 31.10
C ALA A 31 39.33 47.08 32.05
N ILE A 32 38.66 45.93 31.94
CA ILE A 32 39.03 44.73 32.67
C ILE A 32 40.31 44.19 32.04
N VAL A 33 41.43 44.43 32.75
CA VAL A 33 42.71 43.79 32.53
C VAL A 33 42.64 42.39 33.13
N TRP A 34 42.77 41.38 32.27
CA TRP A 34 42.94 40.00 32.68
C TRP A 34 44.35 39.84 33.26
N THR A 35 44.46 39.52 34.56
CA THR A 35 45.71 39.09 35.19
C THR A 35 45.51 37.70 35.78
N GLY A 36 46.33 36.74 35.35
CA GLY A 36 46.51 35.49 36.06
C GLY A 36 46.68 34.25 35.17
N ILE A 37 47.85 34.09 34.53
CA ILE A 37 48.52 32.79 34.50
C ILE A 37 50.01 33.04 34.73
N GLU A 38 50.47 32.69 35.94
CA GLU A 38 51.89 32.59 36.27
C GLU A 38 52.47 31.36 35.56
N TRP A 39 53.36 31.61 34.60
CA TRP A 39 54.37 30.64 34.19
C TRP A 39 55.68 31.00 34.88
N THR A 40 56.09 30.16 35.82
CA THR A 40 57.44 30.17 36.35
C THR A 40 58.44 29.81 35.25
N ASN A 41 59.49 30.64 35.15
CA ASN A 41 60.83 30.36 34.64
C ASN A 41 61.07 30.30 33.11
N MET A 42 61.56 31.40 32.53
CA MET A 42 62.92 31.56 31.97
C MET A 42 63.00 32.76 31.01
N GLY A 43 64.04 33.59 31.12
CA GLY A 43 64.53 34.39 29.98
C GLY A 43 64.29 35.90 30.02
N GLN A 44 65.06 36.58 30.85
CA GLN A 44 65.36 38.01 30.88
C GLN A 44 65.68 38.63 29.50
N LEU A 45 64.91 39.61 29.03
CA LEU A 45 65.33 40.59 28.00
C LEU A 45 64.52 41.91 28.02
N TRP A 46 65.15 42.94 28.60
CA TRP A 46 65.15 44.39 28.30
C TRP A 46 63.97 45.08 27.55
N TRP A 47 63.33 46.00 28.29
CA TRP A 47 63.07 47.44 28.01
C TRP A 47 62.30 47.93 26.76
N ASP A 48 61.22 48.70 27.05
CA ASP A 48 60.70 49.95 26.44
C ASP A 48 59.15 49.89 26.37
N GLY A 49 58.38 50.52 27.27
CA GLY A 49 58.11 51.96 27.32
C GLY A 49 56.83 52.29 26.51
N PRO A 50 55.69 52.68 27.12
CA PRO A 50 54.48 52.99 26.37
C PRO A 50 54.68 54.23 25.49
N HIS A 51 54.56 54.07 24.18
CA HIS A 51 54.54 55.19 23.22
C HIS A 51 53.29 56.04 23.42
N ALA A 52 53.48 57.27 23.87
CA ALA A 52 52.44 58.30 23.88
C ALA A 52 52.06 58.69 22.44
N HIS A 53 50.78 58.98 22.22
CA HIS A 53 50.14 59.29 20.94
C HIS A 53 50.61 60.62 20.30
N ASP A 54 51.54 61.32 20.95
CA ASP A 54 51.96 62.68 20.64
C ASP A 54 52.98 62.75 19.50
N ALA A 55 53.37 61.60 18.93
CA ALA A 55 54.39 61.48 17.88
C ALA A 55 53.84 61.35 16.44
N LEU A 56 52.53 61.50 16.22
CA LEU A 56 51.91 61.45 14.89
C LEU A 56 51.60 62.87 14.40
N THR A 57 52.58 63.54 13.80
CA THR A 57 52.45 64.93 13.32
C THR A 57 51.71 65.09 11.99
N ASP A 58 50.86 64.15 11.58
CA ASP A 58 50.11 64.22 10.30
C ASP A 58 48.68 63.64 10.36
N ILE A 59 48.10 63.46 11.55
CA ILE A 59 46.71 62.97 11.68
C ILE A 59 45.81 64.08 12.23
N GLY A 60 44.95 64.62 11.35
CA GLY A 60 43.97 65.64 11.70
C GLY A 60 42.74 65.06 12.43
N PRO A 61 41.97 65.87 13.18
CA PRO A 61 40.81 65.43 13.97
C PRO A 61 39.69 64.67 13.20
N ASP A 62 39.70 64.70 11.87
CA ASP A 62 38.71 64.02 11.01
C ASP A 62 39.09 62.59 10.62
N GLN A 63 40.25 62.07 11.04
CA GLN A 63 40.74 60.76 10.58
C GLN A 63 40.48 59.58 11.53
N HIS A 64 39.69 59.74 12.61
CA HIS A 64 39.47 58.64 13.55
C HIS A 64 38.08 58.53 14.21
N HIS A 65 37.02 59.02 13.56
CA HIS A 65 35.65 58.75 14.02
C HIS A 65 34.81 58.16 12.89
N ASN A 66 34.15 57.02 13.17
CA ASN A 66 33.11 56.44 12.33
C ASN A 66 31.95 57.44 12.27
N LYS A 67 31.95 58.33 11.27
CA LYS A 67 30.82 59.23 11.01
C LYS A 67 29.70 58.38 10.43
N LEU A 68 28.66 58.20 11.23
CA LEU A 68 27.39 57.70 10.74
C LEU A 68 26.82 58.78 9.79
N HIS A 69 26.88 58.54 8.50
CA HIS A 69 26.21 59.38 7.51
C HIS A 69 24.82 58.78 7.25
N ALA A 70 23.77 59.53 7.54
CA ALA A 70 22.42 59.16 7.15
C ALA A 70 22.26 59.50 5.66
N HIS A 71 22.01 58.49 4.81
CA HIS A 71 21.69 58.70 3.40
C HIS A 71 20.22 59.15 3.25
N ASP A 72 19.91 60.34 3.76
CA ASP A 72 18.57 60.96 3.65
C ASP A 72 18.48 61.97 2.48
N GLY A 73 19.56 62.17 1.75
CA GLY A 73 19.64 63.07 0.60
C GLY A 73 19.67 64.56 0.94
N LEU A 74 19.78 64.95 2.22
CA LEU A 74 19.78 66.36 2.65
C LEU A 74 21.17 66.99 2.75
N ASP A 75 22.23 66.20 2.87
CA ASP A 75 23.62 66.69 3.00
C ASP A 75 24.38 66.83 1.67
N GLY A 76 23.72 66.58 0.55
CA GLY A 76 24.34 66.64 -0.78
C GLY A 76 25.19 65.41 -1.14
N SER A 77 25.12 64.32 -0.36
CA SER A 77 25.77 63.04 -0.71
C SER A 77 25.09 62.24 -1.83
N GLY A 78 24.03 62.79 -2.44
CA GLY A 78 23.52 62.36 -3.74
C GLY A 78 22.63 61.12 -3.70
N THR A 79 21.46 61.23 -4.34
CA THR A 79 20.75 60.07 -4.87
C THR A 79 21.69 59.37 -5.84
N VAL A 80 22.10 58.14 -5.55
CA VAL A 80 22.87 57.33 -6.51
C VAL A 80 21.94 57.00 -7.68
N ALA A 81 22.24 57.51 -8.87
CA ALA A 81 21.49 57.14 -10.06
C ALA A 81 21.81 55.68 -10.42
N HIS A 82 20.83 54.93 -10.93
CA HIS A 82 21.05 53.54 -11.37
C HIS A 82 22.18 53.40 -12.41
N SER A 83 22.53 54.46 -13.14
CA SER A 83 23.67 54.46 -14.06
C SER A 83 25.02 54.34 -13.36
N ASP A 84 25.09 54.64 -12.07
CA ASP A 84 26.34 54.80 -11.33
C ASP A 84 26.71 53.55 -10.53
N ILE A 85 25.78 52.59 -10.40
CA ILE A 85 26.04 51.25 -9.86
C ILE A 85 26.50 50.35 -11.02
N THR A 86 27.82 50.28 -11.20
CA THR A 86 28.41 49.33 -12.15
C THR A 86 28.17 47.89 -11.71
N GLY A 87 27.59 47.07 -12.59
CA GLY A 87 27.33 45.65 -12.34
C GLY A 87 25.94 45.33 -11.80
N VAL A 88 25.05 46.32 -11.68
CA VAL A 88 23.64 46.13 -11.32
C VAL A 88 22.80 46.55 -12.52
N THR A 89 22.16 45.61 -13.22
CA THR A 89 21.26 45.94 -14.33
C THR A 89 19.86 46.26 -13.78
N ALA A 90 18.97 46.73 -14.65
CA ALA A 90 17.55 46.89 -14.28
C ALA A 90 16.90 45.56 -13.81
N ASP A 91 17.57 44.42 -14.02
CA ASP A 91 17.09 43.08 -13.68
C ASP A 91 17.33 42.72 -12.19
N ASP A 92 18.18 43.47 -11.48
CA ASP A 92 18.61 43.10 -10.12
C ASP A 92 17.69 43.62 -9.00
N HIS A 93 16.70 44.48 -9.30
CA HIS A 93 15.90 45.15 -8.26
C HIS A 93 14.39 45.27 -8.51
N HIS A 94 13.86 44.76 -9.62
CA HIS A 94 12.41 44.65 -9.80
C HIS A 94 12.02 43.18 -10.03
N PRO A 95 10.96 42.65 -9.39
CA PRO A 95 10.34 41.42 -9.84
C PRO A 95 9.76 41.71 -11.23
N GLN A 96 10.53 41.41 -12.27
CA GLN A 96 10.01 41.43 -13.62
C GLN A 96 8.87 40.42 -13.67
N LEU A 97 7.74 40.85 -14.23
CA LEU A 97 6.79 39.92 -14.81
C LEU A 97 7.53 39.24 -15.95
N HIS A 98 8.16 38.11 -15.65
CA HIS A 98 8.65 37.20 -16.69
C HIS A 98 7.41 36.64 -17.38
N ASP A 99 7.00 37.29 -18.46
CA ASP A 99 6.10 36.65 -19.39
C ASP A 99 6.86 35.52 -20.09
N ILE A 100 6.10 34.58 -20.65
CA ILE A 100 6.66 33.40 -21.28
C ILE A 100 7.56 33.74 -22.48
N GLU A 101 7.41 34.93 -23.06
CA GLU A 101 8.21 35.40 -24.20
C GLU A 101 9.63 35.80 -23.79
N SER A 102 9.86 36.12 -22.51
CA SER A 102 11.19 36.41 -21.96
C SER A 102 12.07 35.17 -21.74
N HIS A 103 11.51 33.96 -21.85
CA HIS A 103 12.21 32.69 -21.67
C HIS A 103 12.70 32.11 -22.99
N THR A 104 13.99 32.30 -23.32
CA THR A 104 14.61 31.74 -24.54
C THR A 104 14.74 30.20 -24.54
N ASP A 105 14.57 29.59 -23.38
CA ASP A 105 14.58 28.14 -23.14
C ASP A 105 13.18 27.50 -23.20
N VAL A 106 12.14 28.30 -23.42
CA VAL A 106 10.76 27.87 -23.59
C VAL A 106 10.31 28.20 -25.01
N ILE A 107 10.41 27.23 -25.92
CA ILE A 107 9.92 27.40 -27.29
C ILE A 107 8.45 27.03 -27.32
N TYR A 108 7.61 28.03 -27.60
CA TYR A 108 6.17 27.88 -27.72
C TYR A 108 5.76 27.88 -29.19
N ASP A 109 5.64 26.70 -29.79
CA ASP A 109 5.24 26.52 -31.20
C ASP A 109 3.83 25.91 -31.28
N GLY A 110 2.80 26.72 -30.97
CA GLY A 110 1.39 26.30 -31.09
C GLY A 110 0.40 27.09 -30.22
N ALA A 111 -0.88 27.12 -30.59
CA ALA A 111 -1.91 27.65 -29.71
C ALA A 111 -2.18 26.64 -28.57
N ARG A 112 -2.03 27.05 -27.30
CA ARG A 112 -2.33 26.24 -26.12
C ARG A 112 -3.70 25.59 -26.29
N LEU A 113 -3.71 24.28 -26.45
CA LEU A 113 -4.92 23.51 -26.25
C LEU A 113 -5.11 23.35 -24.74
N GLY A 114 -6.32 23.58 -24.25
CA GLY A 114 -6.60 23.47 -22.82
C GLY A 114 -6.27 22.05 -22.33
N GLY A 115 -5.34 21.92 -21.38
CA GLY A 115 -4.95 20.63 -20.78
C GLY A 115 -3.50 20.21 -20.99
N GLU A 116 -2.69 20.94 -21.76
CA GLU A 116 -1.25 20.67 -21.94
C GLU A 116 -0.42 21.06 -20.71
N ALA A 117 0.64 20.29 -20.42
CA ALA A 117 1.63 20.59 -19.40
C ALA A 117 2.97 20.93 -20.06
N LEU A 118 3.77 21.79 -19.42
CA LEU A 118 5.17 21.96 -19.81
C LEU A 118 5.94 20.74 -19.32
N ILE A 119 6.49 19.96 -20.25
CA ILE A 119 7.33 18.79 -19.97
C ILE A 119 8.74 19.09 -20.44
N TRP A 120 9.74 18.74 -19.63
CA TRP A 120 11.15 18.87 -20.00
C TRP A 120 11.56 17.74 -20.94
N ASP A 121 11.93 18.06 -22.18
CA ASP A 121 12.60 17.12 -23.08
C ASP A 121 14.10 17.12 -22.77
N GLY A 122 14.57 16.06 -22.10
CA GLY A 122 15.98 15.90 -21.75
C GLY A 122 16.92 15.64 -22.93
N VAL A 123 16.40 15.31 -24.12
CA VAL A 123 17.20 15.11 -25.33
C VAL A 123 17.38 16.45 -26.07
N ALA A 124 16.31 17.20 -26.25
CA ALA A 124 16.38 18.53 -26.85
C ALA A 124 16.79 19.63 -25.86
N MET A 125 16.90 19.31 -24.56
CA MET A 125 17.28 20.23 -23.48
C MET A 125 16.40 21.49 -23.46
N LYS A 126 15.09 21.32 -23.63
CA LYS A 126 14.12 22.42 -23.66
C LYS A 126 12.78 21.99 -23.05
N TRP A 127 12.02 22.97 -22.58
CA TRP A 127 10.63 22.75 -22.17
C TRP A 127 9.74 22.76 -23.40
N GLU A 128 8.97 21.70 -23.59
CA GLU A 128 7.96 21.60 -24.65
C GLU A 128 6.56 21.54 -24.03
N ASN A 129 5.57 22.12 -24.70
CA ASN A 129 4.19 21.76 -24.40
C ASN A 129 4.00 20.32 -24.86
N ALA A 130 3.78 19.44 -23.92
CA ALA A 130 3.33 18.09 -24.21
C ALA A 130 2.00 17.92 -23.49
N ALA A 131 1.04 17.28 -24.16
CA ALA A 131 -0.11 16.77 -23.44
C ALA A 131 0.43 15.92 -22.28
N PRO A 132 -0.15 16.02 -21.06
CA PRO A 132 0.14 15.01 -20.05
C PRO A 132 -0.05 13.67 -20.74
N ARG A 133 0.89 12.73 -20.53
CA ARG A 133 0.72 11.33 -20.90
C ARG A 133 -0.40 10.78 -20.02
N ALA A 134 -1.62 11.26 -20.27
CA ALA A 134 -2.81 10.92 -19.56
C ALA A 134 -3.12 9.49 -19.94
N GLU A 135 -3.58 8.73 -18.96
CA GLU A 135 -4.17 7.44 -19.22
C GLU A 135 -5.30 7.65 -20.24
N SER A 136 -5.06 7.19 -21.47
CA SER A 136 -6.04 7.25 -22.55
C SER A 136 -7.25 6.46 -22.08
N TRP A 137 -8.38 7.13 -21.88
CA TRP A 137 -9.64 6.43 -21.67
C TRP A 137 -9.90 5.53 -22.89
N PRO A 138 -10.46 4.33 -22.71
CA PRO A 138 -10.73 3.45 -23.83
C PRO A 138 -11.80 4.05 -24.76
N THR A 139 -11.69 3.76 -26.06
CA THR A 139 -12.79 3.93 -27.03
C THR A 139 -14.08 3.40 -26.43
N GLY A 140 -15.13 4.21 -26.41
CA GLY A 140 -16.34 3.87 -25.67
C GLY A 140 -17.53 4.77 -25.92
N LEU A 141 -18.69 4.22 -25.59
CA LEU A 141 -20.00 4.85 -25.63
C LEU A 141 -20.16 5.84 -24.47
N ILE A 142 -20.71 7.02 -24.77
CA ILE A 142 -21.04 8.05 -23.79
C ILE A 142 -22.53 7.92 -23.41
N ASP A 143 -23.41 7.77 -24.40
CA ASP A 143 -24.85 7.66 -24.20
C ASP A 143 -25.54 6.96 -25.39
N GLY A 144 -26.75 6.43 -25.16
CA GLY A 144 -27.58 5.75 -26.15
C GLY A 144 -27.06 4.37 -26.53
N GLY A 145 -27.24 3.96 -27.80
CA GLY A 145 -26.72 2.71 -28.34
C GLY A 145 -27.43 1.45 -27.83
N GLU A 146 -28.58 1.57 -27.17
CA GLU A 146 -29.39 0.41 -26.82
C GLU A 146 -29.84 -0.31 -28.11
N LEU A 147 -29.87 -1.64 -28.05
CA LEU A 147 -30.31 -2.50 -29.13
C LEU A 147 -31.75 -2.91 -28.86
N ASN A 148 -32.58 -2.94 -29.90
CA ASN A 148 -33.90 -3.58 -29.87
C ASN A 148 -34.09 -4.42 -31.13
N ILE A 149 -34.85 -5.51 -31.06
CA ILE A 149 -35.36 -6.18 -32.26
C ILE A 149 -36.68 -5.52 -32.66
N SER A 150 -36.64 -4.63 -33.67
CA SER A 150 -37.81 -3.85 -34.09
C SER A 150 -38.80 -4.62 -34.95
N THR A 151 -38.30 -5.58 -35.74
CA THR A 151 -39.10 -6.59 -36.45
C THR A 151 -38.37 -7.93 -36.48
N VAL A 152 -38.99 -8.99 -37.01
CA VAL A 152 -38.49 -10.38 -36.96
C VAL A 152 -37.03 -10.54 -37.45
N ASN A 153 -36.49 -9.64 -38.29
CA ASN A 153 -35.10 -9.70 -38.75
C ASN A 153 -34.43 -8.31 -38.85
N GLU A 154 -34.89 -7.33 -38.07
CA GLU A 154 -34.31 -5.99 -38.08
C GLU A 154 -33.79 -5.63 -36.69
N ILE A 155 -32.57 -5.10 -36.66
CA ILE A 155 -31.96 -4.54 -35.47
C ILE A 155 -32.21 -3.02 -35.47
N GLU A 156 -32.78 -2.54 -34.37
CA GLU A 156 -32.81 -1.13 -34.04
C GLU A 156 -31.63 -0.81 -33.13
N VAL A 157 -30.90 0.25 -33.48
CA VAL A 157 -29.86 0.83 -32.60
C VAL A 157 -30.32 2.24 -32.25
N ILE A 158 -30.59 2.48 -30.97
CA ILE A 158 -31.05 3.77 -30.47
C ILE A 158 -29.99 4.85 -30.72
N ALA A 159 -30.45 6.07 -31.03
CA ALA A 159 -29.60 7.24 -31.21
C ALA A 159 -28.63 7.39 -30.03
N GLY A 160 -27.38 7.73 -30.32
CA GLY A 160 -26.35 7.73 -29.29
C GLY A 160 -25.13 8.54 -29.67
N SER A 161 -24.18 8.55 -28.74
CA SER A 161 -22.89 9.21 -28.89
C SER A 161 -21.79 8.45 -28.19
N GLY A 162 -20.57 8.54 -28.73
CA GLY A 162 -19.38 7.95 -28.14
C GLY A 162 -18.12 8.66 -28.59
N VAL A 163 -16.99 8.17 -28.11
CA VAL A 163 -15.66 8.65 -28.50
C VAL A 163 -14.79 7.47 -28.90
N ILE A 164 -14.09 7.62 -30.02
CA ILE A 164 -13.06 6.69 -30.46
C ILE A 164 -11.72 7.35 -30.16
N VAL A 165 -10.90 6.69 -29.34
CA VAL A 165 -9.62 7.21 -28.88
C VAL A 165 -8.50 6.43 -29.57
N ASP A 166 -7.78 7.10 -30.46
CA ASP A 166 -6.59 6.55 -31.11
C ASP A 166 -5.33 7.01 -30.40
N SER A 167 -4.82 6.13 -29.52
CA SER A 167 -3.54 6.29 -28.83
C SER A 167 -2.41 5.46 -29.46
N TYR A 168 -2.64 4.80 -30.60
CA TYR A 168 -1.73 3.78 -31.13
C TYR A 168 -1.13 4.12 -32.50
N THR A 169 -1.82 4.90 -33.33
CA THR A 169 -1.29 5.28 -34.66
C THR A 169 -0.06 6.16 -34.55
N ASN A 170 -0.02 7.04 -33.55
CA ASN A 170 1.17 7.83 -33.22
C ASN A 170 1.31 7.99 -31.69
N PRO A 171 1.94 7.03 -30.99
CA PRO A 171 1.98 6.99 -29.54
C PRO A 171 2.82 8.12 -28.91
N ASP A 172 3.63 8.81 -29.71
CA ASP A 172 4.41 9.97 -29.28
C ASP A 172 3.59 11.28 -29.32
N GLN A 173 2.38 11.24 -29.90
CA GLN A 173 1.44 12.36 -29.95
C GLN A 173 0.28 12.15 -28.98
N GLN A 174 -0.44 13.24 -28.70
CA GLN A 174 -1.68 13.18 -27.93
C GLN A 174 -2.66 12.20 -28.61
N PRO A 175 -3.35 11.33 -27.83
CA PRO A 175 -4.40 10.50 -28.38
C PRO A 175 -5.41 11.33 -29.16
N TYR A 176 -5.77 10.86 -30.35
CA TYR A 176 -6.75 11.52 -31.20
C TYR A 176 -8.15 11.02 -30.83
N ASP A 177 -9.00 11.95 -30.36
CA ASP A 177 -10.38 11.67 -29.97
C ASP A 177 -11.35 12.01 -31.11
N VAL A 178 -12.04 11.02 -31.66
CA VAL A 178 -13.14 11.22 -32.60
C VAL A 178 -14.46 11.12 -31.86
N ALA A 179 -15.14 12.26 -31.70
CA ALA A 179 -16.53 12.27 -31.25
C ALA A 179 -17.44 11.71 -32.37
N VAL A 180 -18.21 10.68 -32.04
CA VAL A 180 -19.15 10.03 -32.95
C VAL A 180 -20.56 10.21 -32.42
N VAL A 181 -21.48 10.66 -33.28
CA VAL A 181 -22.90 10.83 -32.95
C VAL A 181 -23.72 10.22 -34.09
N TRP A 182 -24.77 9.48 -33.76
CA TRP A 182 -25.68 8.88 -34.73
C TRP A 182 -27.14 9.05 -34.31
N ALA A 183 -28.03 9.11 -35.32
CA ALA A 183 -29.47 8.97 -35.12
C ALA A 183 -29.85 7.49 -35.02
N THR A 184 -31.06 7.20 -34.53
CA THR A 184 -31.60 5.83 -34.47
C THR A 184 -31.51 5.16 -35.83
N LYS A 185 -31.01 3.92 -35.85
CA LYS A 185 -30.85 3.10 -37.05
C LYS A 185 -31.79 1.92 -36.98
N ASN A 186 -32.36 1.54 -38.11
CA ASN A 186 -33.12 0.31 -38.28
C ASN A 186 -32.56 -0.38 -39.52
N GLU A 187 -31.86 -1.49 -39.32
CA GLU A 187 -31.16 -2.19 -40.40
C GLU A 187 -31.49 -3.69 -40.35
N PRO A 188 -31.58 -4.38 -41.50
CA PRO A 188 -31.76 -5.82 -41.52
C PRO A 188 -30.54 -6.53 -40.95
N ILE A 189 -30.76 -7.59 -40.18
CA ILE A 189 -29.69 -8.49 -39.72
C ILE A 189 -29.20 -9.28 -40.94
N ILE A 190 -27.93 -9.13 -41.30
CA ILE A 190 -27.39 -9.69 -42.55
C ILE A 190 -27.08 -11.19 -42.47
N ILE A 191 -27.06 -11.76 -41.27
CA ILE A 191 -26.80 -13.18 -41.03
C ILE A 191 -28.11 -13.94 -41.07
N ALA A 192 -28.11 -15.11 -41.72
CA ALA A 192 -29.29 -15.96 -41.81
C ALA A 192 -29.77 -16.39 -40.42
N ALA A 193 -31.08 -16.26 -40.19
CA ALA A 193 -31.79 -16.64 -38.97
C ALA A 193 -31.76 -18.16 -38.74
N THR A 194 -30.62 -18.66 -38.29
CA THR A 194 -30.37 -20.08 -37.99
C THR A 194 -30.19 -20.23 -36.49
N ALA A 195 -30.61 -21.34 -35.90
CA ALA A 195 -30.40 -21.59 -34.48
C ALA A 195 -28.90 -21.45 -34.10
N GLY A 196 -28.61 -20.69 -33.05
CA GLY A 196 -27.25 -20.43 -32.60
C GLY A 196 -26.49 -19.35 -33.39
N ALA A 197 -27.11 -18.71 -34.38
CA ALA A 197 -26.49 -17.58 -35.08
C ALA A 197 -26.28 -16.39 -34.14
N VAL A 198 -25.07 -15.81 -34.17
CA VAL A 198 -24.71 -14.63 -33.37
C VAL A 198 -24.20 -13.52 -34.30
N VAL A 199 -24.69 -12.30 -34.09
CA VAL A 199 -24.26 -11.10 -34.83
C VAL A 199 -23.81 -10.05 -33.83
N TYR A 200 -22.61 -9.50 -34.00
CA TYR A 200 -22.10 -8.42 -33.16
C TYR A 200 -22.25 -7.08 -33.88
N PHE A 201 -22.59 -6.02 -33.11
CA PHE A 201 -22.86 -4.69 -33.64
C PHE A 201 -21.85 -3.67 -33.13
N THR A 202 -21.32 -2.87 -34.06
CA THR A 202 -20.41 -1.76 -33.76
C THR A 202 -20.81 -0.50 -34.54
N ILE A 203 -20.42 0.68 -34.07
CA ILE A 203 -20.55 1.95 -34.79
C ILE A 203 -19.15 2.45 -35.16
N ASP A 204 -18.91 2.71 -36.45
CA ASP A 204 -17.62 3.24 -36.92
C ASP A 204 -17.48 4.76 -36.68
N SER A 205 -16.32 5.32 -37.02
CA SER A 205 -16.01 6.74 -36.85
C SER A 205 -16.90 7.70 -37.66
N THR A 206 -17.67 7.19 -38.61
CA THR A 206 -18.65 7.98 -39.40
C THR A 206 -20.06 7.92 -38.81
N GLY A 207 -20.26 7.15 -37.73
CA GLY A 207 -21.58 6.90 -37.17
C GLY A 207 -22.38 5.87 -37.95
N THR A 208 -21.74 4.97 -38.71
CA THR A 208 -22.41 3.90 -39.48
C THR A 208 -22.42 2.58 -38.71
N LEU A 209 -23.51 1.81 -38.81
CA LEU A 209 -23.63 0.49 -38.18
C LEU A 209 -22.86 -0.57 -38.98
N GLN A 210 -22.05 -1.33 -38.26
CA GLN A 210 -21.32 -2.48 -38.78
C GLN A 210 -21.81 -3.77 -38.08
N GLN A 211 -21.87 -4.87 -38.83
CA GLN A 211 -22.32 -6.18 -38.35
C GLN A 211 -21.22 -7.22 -38.55
N TRP A 212 -20.99 -8.05 -37.53
CA TRP A 212 -19.91 -9.05 -37.54
C TRP A 212 -20.45 -10.44 -37.19
N ALA A 213 -20.04 -11.46 -37.94
CA ALA A 213 -20.39 -12.87 -37.69
C ALA A 213 -19.53 -13.53 -36.60
N ALA A 214 -18.52 -12.82 -36.11
CA ALA A 214 -17.61 -13.25 -35.05
C ALA A 214 -17.38 -12.08 -34.08
N PRO A 215 -16.96 -12.36 -32.84
CA PRO A 215 -16.63 -11.31 -31.88
C PRO A 215 -15.66 -10.28 -32.48
N PRO A 216 -15.91 -8.96 -32.36
CA PRO A 216 -14.99 -7.94 -32.84
C PRO A 216 -13.60 -8.13 -32.25
N THR A 217 -12.57 -8.07 -33.12
CA THR A 217 -11.18 -8.20 -32.69
C THR A 217 -10.79 -7.03 -31.77
N PRO A 218 -9.75 -7.17 -30.94
CA PRO A 218 -9.25 -6.06 -30.12
C PRO A 218 -8.95 -4.80 -30.93
N GLN A 219 -8.53 -4.94 -32.19
CA GLN A 219 -8.32 -3.80 -33.09
C GLN A 219 -9.65 -3.12 -33.43
N VAL A 220 -10.66 -3.88 -33.88
CA VAL A 220 -11.99 -3.31 -34.19
C VAL A 220 -12.60 -2.62 -32.96
N LYS A 221 -12.44 -3.19 -31.76
CA LYS A 221 -12.90 -2.59 -30.50
C LYS A 221 -12.22 -1.26 -30.16
N ARG A 222 -10.99 -1.02 -30.65
CA ARG A 222 -10.28 0.26 -30.47
C ARG A 222 -10.68 1.28 -31.53
N GLU A 223 -11.00 0.82 -32.74
CA GLU A 223 -11.32 1.67 -33.90
C GLU A 223 -12.83 1.95 -34.05
N GLN A 224 -13.69 1.24 -33.32
CA GLN A 224 -15.15 1.33 -33.43
C GLN A 224 -15.82 1.20 -32.05
N LEU A 225 -16.98 1.83 -31.90
CA LEU A 225 -17.79 1.75 -30.69
C LEU A 225 -18.51 0.40 -30.64
N THR A 226 -18.20 -0.43 -29.64
CA THR A 226 -18.91 -1.70 -29.42
C THR A 226 -20.25 -1.43 -28.77
N ILE A 227 -21.32 -1.98 -29.35
CA ILE A 227 -22.70 -1.74 -28.92
C ILE A 227 -23.29 -2.95 -28.20
N GLY A 228 -23.16 -4.13 -28.81
CA GLY A 228 -23.78 -5.34 -28.29
C GLY A 228 -23.85 -6.42 -29.35
N LEU A 229 -24.80 -7.35 -29.20
CA LEU A 229 -24.97 -8.48 -30.11
C LEU A 229 -26.43 -8.91 -30.22
N ALA A 230 -26.76 -9.74 -31.21
CA ALA A 230 -28.01 -10.46 -31.30
C ALA A 230 -27.74 -11.96 -31.48
N VAL A 231 -28.60 -12.79 -30.88
CA VAL A 231 -28.57 -14.25 -30.90
C VAL A 231 -29.89 -14.77 -31.42
N HIS A 232 -29.87 -15.74 -32.33
CA HIS A 232 -31.07 -16.41 -32.80
C HIS A 232 -31.26 -17.76 -32.08
N ASN A 233 -32.37 -17.93 -31.36
CA ASN A 233 -32.64 -19.14 -30.56
C ASN A 233 -33.23 -20.31 -31.37
N GLY A 234 -33.32 -20.17 -32.70
CA GLY A 234 -33.95 -21.11 -33.62
C GLY A 234 -35.40 -20.76 -33.99
N THR A 235 -36.03 -19.85 -33.25
CA THR A 235 -37.37 -19.33 -33.55
C THR A 235 -37.36 -17.82 -33.81
N GLU A 236 -36.63 -17.07 -32.99
CA GLU A 236 -36.58 -15.61 -33.04
C GLU A 236 -35.19 -15.06 -32.71
N TRP A 237 -34.94 -13.83 -33.12
CA TRP A 237 -33.76 -13.06 -32.72
C TRP A 237 -33.96 -12.45 -31.34
N GLY A 238 -32.85 -12.34 -30.65
CA GLY A 238 -32.77 -11.66 -29.39
C GLY A 238 -31.51 -10.81 -29.25
N GLU A 239 -31.65 -9.57 -28.83
CA GLU A 239 -30.62 -8.55 -28.63
C GLU A 239 -30.00 -8.45 -27.22
N ILE A 240 -28.72 -8.12 -27.12
CA ILE A 240 -28.06 -7.83 -25.85
C ILE A 240 -27.27 -6.55 -26.02
N SER A 241 -27.68 -5.50 -25.30
CA SER A 241 -26.89 -4.29 -25.17
C SER A 241 -25.77 -4.53 -24.15
N SER A 242 -24.54 -4.66 -24.65
CA SER A 242 -23.35 -4.84 -23.84
C SER A 242 -22.23 -3.94 -24.38
N PRO A 243 -22.40 -2.61 -24.32
CA PRO A 243 -21.47 -1.69 -24.96
C PRO A 243 -20.13 -1.62 -24.23
N ILE A 244 -19.08 -1.14 -24.90
CA ILE A 244 -17.90 -0.60 -24.21
C ILE A 244 -18.21 0.87 -23.91
N VAL A 245 -18.08 1.30 -22.65
CA VAL A 245 -18.46 2.67 -22.22
C VAL A 245 -17.23 3.43 -21.76
N VAL A 246 -17.27 4.75 -21.95
CA VAL A 246 -16.21 5.65 -21.46
C VAL A 246 -16.13 5.61 -19.93
N ASN A 247 -14.95 5.93 -19.39
CA ASN A 247 -14.71 6.08 -17.95
C ASN A 247 -14.98 4.85 -17.09
N ASN A 248 -15.00 3.66 -17.69
CA ASN A 248 -15.21 2.42 -16.95
C ASN A 248 -13.92 1.60 -16.90
N SER A 249 -13.35 1.52 -15.70
CA SER A 249 -12.08 0.83 -15.43
C SER A 249 -12.11 -0.66 -15.72
N VAL A 250 -13.28 -1.31 -15.75
CA VAL A 250 -13.37 -2.74 -16.11
C VAL A 250 -12.89 -2.99 -17.54
N HIS A 251 -12.95 -2.00 -18.43
CA HIS A 251 -12.48 -2.14 -19.81
C HIS A 251 -10.96 -2.11 -19.94
N THR A 252 -10.22 -1.56 -18.95
CA THR A 252 -8.75 -1.73 -18.92
C THR A 252 -8.38 -3.19 -18.58
N LEU A 253 -9.30 -3.92 -17.96
CA LEU A 253 -9.19 -5.35 -17.68
C LEU A 253 -9.95 -6.22 -18.69
N ASP A 254 -10.48 -5.68 -19.81
CA ASP A 254 -11.31 -6.43 -20.77
C ASP A 254 -10.63 -7.73 -21.20
N GLU A 255 -9.38 -7.67 -21.62
CA GLU A 255 -8.65 -8.83 -22.09
C GLU A 255 -8.47 -9.89 -20.99
N PHE A 256 -8.17 -9.45 -19.77
CA PHE A 256 -8.06 -10.35 -18.61
C PHE A 256 -9.40 -11.01 -18.31
N VAL A 257 -10.47 -10.22 -18.20
CA VAL A 257 -11.81 -10.74 -17.89
C VAL A 257 -12.28 -11.69 -18.98
N THR A 258 -12.22 -11.29 -20.25
CA THR A 258 -12.75 -12.11 -21.35
C THR A 258 -11.93 -13.37 -21.63
N ARG A 259 -10.60 -13.32 -21.50
CA ARG A 259 -9.75 -14.48 -21.82
C ARG A 259 -9.40 -15.36 -20.63
N VAL A 260 -9.33 -14.81 -19.42
CA VAL A 260 -8.88 -15.56 -18.23
C VAL A 260 -10.07 -16.02 -17.39
N THR A 261 -10.98 -15.12 -17.02
CA THR A 261 -12.11 -15.46 -16.14
C THR A 261 -13.33 -15.97 -16.90
N GLY A 262 -13.49 -15.55 -18.15
CA GLY A 262 -14.71 -15.75 -18.94
C GLY A 262 -15.57 -14.48 -18.98
N PRO A 263 -16.37 -14.29 -20.04
CA PRO A 263 -17.10 -13.05 -20.30
C PRO A 263 -18.23 -12.76 -19.30
N SER A 264 -18.82 -13.82 -18.73
CA SER A 264 -19.94 -13.75 -17.77
C SER A 264 -19.79 -14.81 -16.68
N PHE A 265 -20.20 -14.51 -15.46
CA PHE A 265 -20.23 -15.47 -14.34
C PHE A 265 -21.22 -15.06 -13.25
N ILE A 266 -21.68 -16.02 -12.45
CA ILE A 266 -22.60 -15.77 -11.33
C ILE A 266 -21.79 -15.35 -10.11
N ILE A 267 -22.19 -14.23 -9.50
CA ILE A 267 -21.47 -13.64 -8.36
C ILE A 267 -22.21 -13.78 -7.04
N ASP A 268 -23.51 -14.03 -7.09
CA ASP A 268 -24.34 -14.27 -5.90
C ASP A 268 -25.58 -15.09 -6.27
N GLY A 269 -26.06 -15.92 -5.34
CA GLY A 269 -27.21 -16.80 -5.52
C GLY A 269 -27.08 -17.75 -6.73
N GLY A 270 -28.22 -18.05 -7.36
CA GLY A 270 -28.26 -18.88 -8.57
C GLY A 270 -27.94 -20.35 -8.33
N ALA A 271 -28.09 -20.86 -7.12
CA ALA A 271 -27.94 -22.28 -6.89
C ALA A 271 -28.95 -23.08 -7.75
N ILE A 272 -28.50 -24.21 -8.28
CA ILE A 272 -29.38 -25.15 -8.97
C ILE A 272 -29.48 -26.41 -8.14
N THR A 273 -30.71 -26.84 -7.85
CA THR A 273 -31.00 -28.01 -7.03
C THR A 273 -31.88 -29.00 -7.78
N GLU A 274 -31.70 -30.28 -7.45
CA GLU A 274 -32.53 -31.38 -7.93
C GLU A 274 -33.93 -31.30 -7.33
N GLU A 275 -34.95 -31.60 -8.14
CA GLU A 275 -36.34 -31.76 -7.72
C GLU A 275 -36.98 -32.98 -8.36
N ALA A 276 -38.04 -33.49 -7.72
CA ALA A 276 -38.73 -34.70 -8.17
C ALA A 276 -39.07 -34.70 -9.67
N LEU A 277 -39.17 -35.90 -10.24
CA LEU A 277 -39.48 -36.14 -11.66
C LEU A 277 -38.40 -35.59 -12.61
N HIS A 278 -37.13 -35.64 -12.20
CA HIS A 278 -36.01 -35.13 -13.01
C HIS A 278 -36.18 -33.67 -13.43
N THR A 279 -36.67 -32.84 -12.51
CA THR A 279 -36.72 -31.40 -12.71
C THR A 279 -35.60 -30.73 -11.92
N LEU A 280 -35.28 -29.49 -12.28
CA LEU A 280 -34.28 -28.67 -11.59
C LEU A 280 -34.97 -27.39 -11.10
N ASN A 281 -34.53 -26.86 -9.97
CA ASN A 281 -34.89 -25.53 -9.50
C ASN A 281 -33.71 -24.58 -9.65
N LEU A 282 -33.99 -23.32 -9.95
CA LEU A 282 -33.02 -22.23 -9.94
C LEU A 282 -33.40 -21.25 -8.84
N GLU A 283 -32.46 -20.98 -7.93
CA GLU A 283 -32.56 -19.89 -6.97
C GLU A 283 -32.40 -18.53 -7.67
N GLU A 284 -32.96 -17.47 -7.10
CA GLU A 284 -32.64 -16.10 -7.54
C GLU A 284 -31.14 -15.84 -7.40
N GLY A 285 -30.60 -14.93 -8.21
CA GLY A 285 -29.19 -14.60 -8.14
C GLY A 285 -28.81 -13.39 -8.96
N THR A 286 -27.51 -13.13 -9.01
CA THR A 286 -26.93 -12.00 -9.75
C THR A 286 -25.87 -12.52 -10.71
N ILE A 287 -26.05 -12.20 -11.99
CA ILE A 287 -25.05 -12.41 -13.03
C ILE A 287 -24.18 -11.17 -13.15
N TRP A 288 -22.89 -11.38 -13.27
CA TRP A 288 -21.93 -10.36 -13.62
C TRP A 288 -21.54 -10.52 -15.09
N GLU A 289 -21.67 -9.44 -15.84
CA GLU A 289 -21.22 -9.32 -17.22
C GLU A 289 -21.02 -7.85 -17.54
N ARG A 290 -20.05 -7.52 -18.40
CA ARG A 290 -19.69 -6.13 -18.62
C ARG A 290 -20.83 -5.34 -19.24
N ASN A 291 -21.28 -4.27 -18.56
CA ASN A 291 -22.27 -3.34 -19.06
C ASN A 291 -23.63 -3.98 -19.40
N ARG A 292 -23.87 -5.21 -18.93
CA ARG A 292 -25.13 -5.92 -19.15
C ARG A 292 -26.32 -5.14 -18.62
N ASN A 293 -26.19 -4.57 -17.42
CA ASN A 293 -27.22 -3.79 -16.76
C ASN A 293 -27.17 -2.29 -17.12
N TRP A 294 -26.34 -1.88 -18.11
CA TRP A 294 -26.22 -0.48 -18.53
C TRP A 294 -27.56 0.12 -19.00
N HIS A 295 -28.40 -0.71 -19.59
CA HIS A 295 -29.72 -0.32 -20.10
C HIS A 295 -30.74 -0.02 -18.98
N VAL A 296 -30.52 -0.50 -17.76
CA VAL A 296 -31.40 -0.26 -16.60
C VAL A 296 -30.77 0.71 -15.60
N ASP A 297 -29.55 0.42 -15.16
CA ASP A 297 -28.84 1.22 -14.15
C ASP A 297 -27.38 1.49 -14.55
N LYS A 298 -27.14 2.70 -15.06
CA LYS A 298 -25.80 3.19 -15.43
C LYS A 298 -24.84 3.31 -14.23
N LYS A 299 -25.34 3.31 -12.99
CA LYS A 299 -24.52 3.35 -11.77
C LYS A 299 -24.08 1.95 -11.30
N ASP A 300 -24.78 0.91 -11.73
CA ASP A 300 -24.41 -0.48 -11.50
C ASP A 300 -24.46 -1.29 -12.81
N PRO A 301 -23.60 -0.95 -13.78
CA PRO A 301 -23.82 -1.39 -15.15
C PRO A 301 -23.42 -2.84 -15.38
N HIS A 302 -22.72 -3.49 -14.44
CA HIS A 302 -22.16 -4.83 -14.63
C HIS A 302 -22.98 -5.96 -14.00
N ARG A 303 -23.95 -5.64 -13.15
CA ARG A 303 -24.65 -6.63 -12.33
C ARG A 303 -26.14 -6.59 -12.64
N GLU A 304 -26.67 -7.72 -13.05
CA GLU A 304 -28.10 -7.88 -13.31
C GLU A 304 -28.65 -9.05 -12.49
N ALA A 305 -29.80 -8.83 -11.86
CA ALA A 305 -30.47 -9.87 -11.08
C ALA A 305 -31.36 -10.72 -11.99
N PHE A 306 -31.39 -12.03 -11.77
CA PHE A 306 -32.33 -12.93 -12.41
C PHE A 306 -33.24 -13.61 -11.36
N PRO A 307 -34.52 -13.84 -11.68
CA PRO A 307 -35.48 -14.40 -10.73
C PRO A 307 -35.30 -15.91 -10.55
N ALA A 308 -35.75 -16.42 -9.40
CA ALA A 308 -35.86 -17.85 -9.17
C ALA A 308 -36.84 -18.51 -10.17
N GLN A 309 -36.59 -19.77 -10.53
CA GLN A 309 -37.45 -20.58 -11.38
C GLN A 309 -37.69 -21.97 -10.80
N THR A 310 -38.96 -22.32 -10.61
CA THR A 310 -39.38 -23.61 -10.05
C THR A 310 -40.61 -24.17 -10.81
N PRO A 311 -40.46 -25.12 -11.75
CA PRO A 311 -39.20 -25.71 -12.20
C PRO A 311 -38.48 -24.83 -13.23
N LEU A 312 -37.15 -24.93 -13.26
CA LEU A 312 -36.26 -24.35 -14.26
C LEU A 312 -36.67 -24.78 -15.66
N GLN A 313 -36.82 -23.82 -16.56
CA GLN A 313 -37.14 -24.09 -17.97
C GLN A 313 -35.86 -24.03 -18.81
N PHE A 314 -35.66 -25.01 -19.68
CA PHE A 314 -34.50 -25.09 -20.56
C PHE A 314 -34.84 -25.72 -21.91
N ARG A 315 -33.97 -25.53 -22.90
CA ARG A 315 -34.05 -26.18 -24.22
C ARG A 315 -32.88 -27.13 -24.39
N TYR A 316 -33.13 -28.25 -25.06
CA TYR A 316 -32.09 -29.19 -25.45
C TYR A 316 -31.46 -28.81 -26.79
N THR A 317 -30.17 -29.06 -26.92
CA THR A 317 -29.46 -28.95 -28.20
C THR A 317 -28.33 -29.96 -28.34
N ASN A 318 -27.91 -30.22 -29.58
CA ASN A 318 -26.75 -31.03 -29.93
C ASN A 318 -25.51 -30.15 -30.19
N ARG A 319 -24.35 -30.77 -30.41
CA ARG A 319 -23.04 -30.11 -30.56
C ARG A 319 -22.93 -29.02 -31.62
N ASP A 320 -23.81 -29.01 -32.62
CA ASP A 320 -23.77 -28.09 -33.77
C ASP A 320 -25.02 -27.21 -33.89
N PHE A 321 -25.91 -27.22 -32.89
CA PHE A 321 -27.20 -26.50 -32.90
C PHE A 321 -28.14 -26.86 -34.05
N SER A 322 -27.87 -27.92 -34.83
CA SER A 322 -28.77 -28.37 -35.90
C SER A 322 -30.08 -28.96 -35.35
N THR A 323 -30.08 -29.38 -34.09
CA THR A 323 -31.28 -29.80 -33.35
C THR A 323 -31.49 -28.90 -32.14
N VAL A 324 -32.65 -28.24 -32.09
CA VAL A 324 -33.11 -27.47 -30.92
C VAL A 324 -34.46 -28.01 -30.47
N GLY A 325 -34.53 -28.48 -29.23
CA GLY A 325 -35.75 -28.97 -28.61
C GLY A 325 -36.73 -27.85 -28.23
N PRO A 326 -38.01 -28.21 -27.99
CA PRO A 326 -38.94 -27.28 -27.36
C PRO A 326 -38.49 -26.94 -25.94
N LEU A 327 -39.03 -25.86 -25.39
CA LEU A 327 -38.84 -25.53 -23.97
C LEU A 327 -39.44 -26.64 -23.11
N THR A 328 -38.68 -27.12 -22.13
CA THR A 328 -39.07 -28.18 -21.20
C THR A 328 -38.51 -27.88 -19.80
N SER A 329 -38.99 -28.58 -18.79
CA SER A 329 -38.43 -28.58 -17.42
C SER A 329 -37.93 -29.93 -16.95
N THR A 330 -38.14 -30.97 -17.76
CA THR A 330 -37.74 -32.34 -17.44
C THR A 330 -36.50 -32.70 -18.21
N VAL A 331 -35.52 -33.25 -17.51
CA VAL A 331 -34.29 -33.76 -18.09
C VAL A 331 -34.59 -34.98 -18.97
N ASP A 332 -34.11 -34.94 -20.21
CA ASP A 332 -34.15 -36.06 -21.14
C ASP A 332 -33.01 -37.03 -20.84
N VAL A 333 -33.33 -38.14 -20.18
CA VAL A 333 -32.39 -39.21 -19.86
C VAL A 333 -32.49 -40.41 -20.81
N ALA A 334 -33.19 -40.25 -21.94
CA ALA A 334 -33.41 -41.30 -22.93
C ALA A 334 -32.52 -41.13 -24.17
N ASN A 335 -32.13 -39.90 -24.49
CA ASN A 335 -31.38 -39.56 -25.70
C ASN A 335 -30.00 -38.94 -25.42
N TRP A 336 -29.14 -38.98 -26.43
CA TRP A 336 -27.80 -38.40 -26.44
C TRP A 336 -27.40 -37.98 -27.86
N ASP A 337 -26.31 -37.22 -27.98
CA ASP A 337 -25.78 -36.72 -29.24
C ASP A 337 -24.68 -37.63 -29.80
N ASN A 338 -25.06 -38.50 -30.73
CA ASN A 338 -24.15 -39.34 -31.49
C ASN A 338 -23.65 -38.60 -32.73
N ALA A 339 -22.51 -37.92 -32.62
CA ALA A 339 -21.82 -37.25 -33.72
C ALA A 339 -22.73 -36.28 -34.53
N GLY A 340 -23.53 -35.48 -33.84
CA GLY A 340 -24.46 -34.50 -34.41
C GLY A 340 -25.90 -35.01 -34.52
N SER A 341 -26.17 -36.29 -34.28
CA SER A 341 -27.53 -36.85 -34.33
C SER A 341 -28.04 -37.23 -32.94
N VAL A 342 -29.17 -36.65 -32.55
CA VAL A 342 -29.85 -37.00 -31.30
C VAL A 342 -30.55 -38.35 -31.45
N VAL A 343 -30.07 -39.37 -30.74
CA VAL A 343 -30.58 -40.75 -30.80
C VAL A 343 -30.76 -41.33 -29.39
N PRO A 344 -31.50 -42.44 -29.23
CA PRO A 344 -31.59 -43.11 -27.93
C PRO A 344 -30.23 -43.59 -27.42
N ILE A 345 -30.00 -43.49 -26.10
CA ILE A 345 -28.78 -43.99 -25.45
C ILE A 345 -28.64 -45.51 -25.75
N PRO A 346 -27.49 -45.98 -26.28
CA PRO A 346 -27.27 -47.38 -26.61
C PRO A 346 -27.10 -48.23 -25.33
N GLY A 347 -26.76 -49.51 -25.50
CA GLY A 347 -26.35 -50.34 -24.37
C GLY A 347 -27.46 -50.76 -23.40
N GLY A 348 -27.03 -51.15 -22.19
CA GLY A 348 -27.89 -51.68 -21.13
C GLY A 348 -28.52 -50.59 -20.26
N SER A 349 -29.25 -50.99 -19.20
CA SER A 349 -29.91 -50.05 -18.28
C SER A 349 -28.95 -49.19 -17.45
N LYS A 350 -27.66 -49.55 -17.41
CA LYS A 350 -26.61 -48.80 -16.69
C LYS A 350 -25.89 -47.78 -17.56
N GLU A 351 -26.15 -47.79 -18.88
CA GLU A 351 -25.51 -46.85 -19.78
C GLU A 351 -25.86 -45.43 -19.35
N THR A 352 -24.84 -44.59 -19.22
CA THR A 352 -24.92 -43.26 -18.62
C THR A 352 -24.37 -42.23 -19.58
N THR A 353 -24.93 -41.02 -19.56
CA THR A 353 -24.39 -39.88 -20.31
C THR A 353 -24.13 -38.70 -19.37
N ILE A 354 -23.22 -37.82 -19.80
CA ILE A 354 -22.93 -36.55 -19.11
C ILE A 354 -23.47 -35.43 -20.00
N GLN A 355 -24.54 -34.79 -19.56
CA GLN A 355 -25.12 -33.62 -20.22
C GLN A 355 -24.68 -32.35 -19.50
N ARG A 356 -24.72 -31.20 -20.18
CA ARG A 356 -24.22 -29.94 -19.62
C ARG A 356 -25.29 -28.87 -19.65
N LEU A 357 -25.48 -28.20 -18.52
CA LEU A 357 -26.43 -27.10 -18.39
C LEU A 357 -25.68 -25.76 -18.47
N TYR A 358 -26.10 -24.91 -19.39
CA TYR A 358 -25.53 -23.57 -19.59
C TYR A 358 -26.60 -22.49 -19.43
N THR A 359 -26.17 -21.31 -18.99
CA THR A 359 -26.94 -20.07 -19.10
C THR A 359 -26.27 -19.19 -20.14
N ASP A 360 -26.96 -18.85 -21.23
CA ASP A 360 -26.42 -17.96 -22.25
C ASP A 360 -26.48 -16.48 -21.84
N LEU A 361 -26.01 -15.60 -22.71
CA LEU A 361 -25.93 -14.17 -22.45
C LEU A 361 -27.31 -13.48 -22.37
N ARG A 362 -28.41 -14.15 -22.78
CA ARG A 362 -29.81 -13.66 -22.67
C ARG A 362 -30.60 -14.36 -21.58
N ASP A 363 -29.92 -15.03 -20.64
CA ASP A 363 -30.56 -15.86 -19.61
C ASP A 363 -31.37 -17.05 -20.15
N ASN A 364 -31.19 -17.44 -21.42
CA ASN A 364 -31.75 -18.70 -21.86
C ASN A 364 -30.93 -19.83 -21.26
N VAL A 365 -31.63 -20.87 -20.81
CA VAL A 365 -31.00 -22.05 -20.25
C VAL A 365 -30.99 -23.16 -21.29
N TRP A 366 -29.80 -23.70 -21.53
CA TRP A 366 -29.54 -24.72 -22.54
C TRP A 366 -29.02 -25.98 -21.90
N VAL A 367 -29.53 -27.13 -22.31
CA VAL A 367 -28.92 -28.43 -22.03
C VAL A 367 -28.28 -28.96 -23.31
N LEU A 368 -26.96 -29.08 -23.30
CA LEU A 368 -26.22 -29.78 -24.34
C LEU A 368 -26.30 -31.29 -24.05
N TYR A 369 -26.85 -32.06 -25.01
CA TYR A 369 -26.88 -33.51 -24.94
C TYR A 369 -25.48 -34.08 -24.74
N GLY A 370 -25.37 -35.16 -23.97
CA GLY A 370 -24.10 -35.87 -23.80
C GLY A 370 -23.60 -36.43 -25.11
N GLN A 371 -22.29 -36.33 -25.34
CA GLN A 371 -21.64 -36.72 -26.61
C GLN A 371 -20.87 -38.04 -26.52
N GLU A 372 -20.82 -38.64 -25.33
CA GLU A 372 -20.18 -39.91 -25.02
C GLU A 372 -21.06 -40.71 -24.06
N THR A 373 -20.88 -42.03 -24.07
CA THR A 373 -21.59 -42.96 -23.20
C THR A 373 -20.65 -43.70 -22.26
N TYR A 374 -21.12 -43.94 -21.05
CA TYR A 374 -20.36 -44.55 -19.96
C TYR A 374 -21.08 -45.78 -19.43
N SER A 375 -20.32 -46.79 -19.01
CA SER A 375 -20.89 -48.05 -18.50
C SER A 375 -21.67 -47.93 -17.19
N SER A 376 -21.47 -46.84 -16.44
CA SER A 376 -22.18 -46.53 -15.19
C SER A 376 -22.03 -45.06 -14.78
N VAL A 377 -22.82 -44.63 -13.78
CA VAL A 377 -22.73 -43.30 -13.17
C VAL A 377 -21.39 -43.08 -12.49
N GLU A 378 -20.86 -44.08 -11.79
CA GLU A 378 -19.55 -43.99 -11.14
C GLU A 378 -18.43 -43.79 -12.18
N THR A 379 -18.54 -44.46 -13.33
CA THR A 379 -17.58 -44.32 -14.43
C THR A 379 -17.67 -42.92 -15.04
N ALA A 380 -18.89 -42.42 -15.28
CA ALA A 380 -19.11 -41.07 -15.78
C ALA A 380 -18.55 -40.00 -14.83
N ILE A 381 -18.79 -40.13 -13.52
CA ILE A 381 -18.26 -39.20 -12.50
C ILE A 381 -16.73 -39.23 -12.47
N ALA A 382 -16.12 -40.42 -12.48
CA ALA A 382 -14.67 -40.57 -12.47
C ALA A 382 -13.99 -39.96 -13.71
N LEU A 383 -14.70 -39.94 -14.84
CA LEU A 383 -14.22 -39.40 -16.11
C LEU A 383 -14.73 -37.99 -16.43
N LEU A 384 -15.45 -37.32 -15.51
CA LEU A 384 -16.03 -36.00 -15.73
C LEU A 384 -15.00 -34.96 -16.19
N GLY A 385 -13.79 -34.99 -15.61
CA GLY A 385 -12.69 -34.10 -16.00
C GLY A 385 -12.00 -34.46 -17.32
N ALA A 386 -12.16 -35.69 -17.82
CA ALA A 386 -11.67 -36.09 -19.14
C ALA A 386 -12.71 -35.80 -20.23
N ASP A 387 -14.00 -35.96 -19.91
CA ASP A 387 -15.14 -35.65 -20.79
C ASP A 387 -15.08 -34.19 -21.28
N THR A 388 -14.70 -33.24 -20.41
CA THR A 388 -14.54 -31.81 -20.79
C THR A 388 -13.53 -31.56 -21.88
N GLY A 389 -12.55 -32.45 -22.11
CA GLY A 389 -11.53 -32.30 -23.16
C GLY A 389 -11.93 -32.83 -24.53
N ILE A 390 -13.06 -33.55 -24.63
CA ILE A 390 -13.51 -34.26 -25.85
C ILE A 390 -14.78 -33.62 -26.44
N ILE A 391 -15.43 -32.73 -25.68
CA ILE A 391 -16.74 -32.18 -26.02
C ILE A 391 -16.63 -31.06 -27.04
N GLU A 392 -17.49 -31.14 -28.06
CA GLU A 392 -17.65 -30.10 -29.06
C GLU A 392 -18.77 -29.16 -28.61
N GLU A 393 -18.41 -27.97 -28.14
CA GLU A 393 -19.37 -26.94 -27.77
C GLU A 393 -19.78 -26.10 -28.99
N PRO A 394 -21.08 -25.92 -29.25
CA PRO A 394 -21.54 -25.04 -30.30
C PRO A 394 -21.19 -23.58 -29.98
N PRO A 395 -21.02 -22.70 -31.01
CA PRO A 395 -20.54 -21.34 -30.83
C PRO A 395 -21.27 -20.51 -29.77
N LEU A 396 -22.60 -20.69 -29.64
CA LEU A 396 -23.41 -19.97 -28.65
C LEU A 396 -23.03 -20.34 -27.20
N LEU A 397 -22.62 -21.59 -26.95
CA LEU A 397 -22.35 -22.09 -25.60
C LEU A 397 -20.89 -21.86 -25.15
N VAL A 398 -19.96 -21.61 -26.09
CA VAL A 398 -18.54 -21.33 -25.77
C VAL A 398 -18.38 -20.09 -24.88
N GLY A 399 -19.27 -19.11 -25.01
CA GLY A 399 -19.31 -17.89 -24.18
C GLY A 399 -20.35 -17.93 -23.05
N ALA A 400 -21.11 -19.01 -22.93
CA ALA A 400 -22.17 -19.16 -21.93
C ALA A 400 -21.60 -19.60 -20.57
N VAL A 401 -22.35 -19.37 -19.50
CA VAL A 401 -21.99 -19.79 -18.15
C VAL A 401 -22.36 -21.27 -17.97
N LEU A 402 -21.36 -22.15 -17.91
CA LEU A 402 -21.58 -23.55 -17.52
C LEU A 402 -22.03 -23.60 -16.05
N ARG A 403 -23.26 -24.08 -15.82
CA ARG A 403 -23.87 -24.20 -14.49
C ARG A 403 -23.54 -25.52 -13.81
N GLY A 404 -23.39 -26.57 -14.61
CA GLY A 404 -23.12 -27.91 -14.10
C GLY A 404 -23.43 -29.01 -15.08
N TYR A 405 -23.44 -30.22 -14.55
CA TYR A 405 -23.55 -31.46 -15.30
C TYR A 405 -24.72 -32.26 -14.78
N ILE A 406 -25.48 -32.83 -15.72
CA ILE A 406 -26.52 -33.80 -15.45
C ILE A 406 -25.94 -35.16 -15.83
N ILE A 407 -25.78 -36.04 -14.85
CA ILE A 407 -25.23 -37.38 -15.04
C ILE A 407 -26.33 -38.37 -14.72
N SER A 408 -26.86 -39.06 -15.73
CA SER A 408 -27.99 -40.00 -15.54
C SER A 408 -27.82 -41.28 -16.31
N GLN A 409 -28.17 -42.39 -15.67
CA GLN A 409 -28.42 -43.64 -16.38
C GLN A 409 -29.63 -43.49 -17.31
N ARG A 410 -29.61 -44.30 -18.37
CA ARG A 410 -30.67 -44.37 -19.36
C ARG A 410 -32.02 -44.67 -18.72
N ASN A 411 -33.05 -43.91 -19.13
CA ASN A 411 -34.46 -44.11 -18.78
C ASN A 411 -34.78 -44.06 -17.27
N GLN A 412 -33.94 -43.43 -16.46
CA GLN A 412 -34.28 -43.16 -15.06
C GLN A 412 -35.51 -42.24 -14.98
N THR A 413 -36.34 -42.41 -13.96
CA THR A 413 -37.57 -41.61 -13.81
C THR A 413 -37.43 -40.47 -12.81
N ASP A 414 -36.40 -40.52 -11.97
CA ASP A 414 -36.14 -39.51 -10.93
C ASP A 414 -34.67 -39.49 -10.49
N TRP A 415 -34.29 -38.42 -9.80
CA TRP A 415 -32.96 -38.27 -9.20
C TRP A 415 -32.70 -39.36 -8.17
N SER A 416 -31.49 -39.89 -8.17
CA SER A 416 -31.04 -40.80 -7.13
C SER A 416 -29.53 -40.79 -7.04
N PHE A 417 -29.01 -40.84 -5.81
CA PHE A 417 -27.58 -40.78 -5.54
C PHE A 417 -26.77 -41.76 -6.41
N GLU A 418 -27.29 -42.96 -6.68
CA GLU A 418 -26.58 -44.01 -7.42
C GLU A 418 -26.84 -44.00 -8.95
N LEU A 419 -27.95 -43.44 -9.43
CA LEU A 419 -28.41 -43.62 -10.82
C LEU A 419 -28.58 -42.32 -11.61
N SER A 420 -28.78 -41.18 -10.95
CA SER A 420 -28.96 -39.89 -11.62
C SER A 420 -28.69 -38.72 -10.68
N ARG A 421 -27.76 -37.84 -11.03
CA ARG A 421 -27.38 -36.69 -10.18
C ARG A 421 -26.94 -35.46 -10.97
N TRP A 422 -27.26 -34.31 -10.40
CA TRP A 422 -26.72 -33.00 -10.68
C TRP A 422 -25.34 -32.79 -10.02
N TYR A 423 -24.39 -32.30 -10.81
CA TYR A 423 -23.08 -31.87 -10.33
C TYR A 423 -22.86 -30.41 -10.68
N VAL A 424 -22.67 -29.56 -9.67
CA VAL A 424 -22.38 -28.14 -9.88
C VAL A 424 -21.04 -27.98 -10.58
N ALA A 425 -20.98 -27.16 -11.62
CA ALA A 425 -19.72 -26.72 -12.19
C ALA A 425 -19.11 -25.69 -11.22
N SER A 426 -18.13 -26.08 -10.42
CA SER A 426 -17.46 -25.12 -9.55
C SER A 426 -16.79 -24.04 -10.41
N ALA A 427 -17.08 -22.77 -10.13
CA ALA A 427 -16.49 -21.60 -10.80
C ALA A 427 -14.94 -21.53 -10.71
N ALA A 428 -14.31 -22.44 -9.95
CA ALA A 428 -12.86 -22.57 -9.81
C ALA A 428 -12.23 -23.77 -10.57
N ALA A 429 -13.01 -24.57 -11.32
CA ALA A 429 -12.48 -25.79 -11.97
C ALA A 429 -11.60 -25.56 -13.21
N ARG A 430 -11.21 -24.32 -13.52
CA ARG A 430 -10.20 -24.05 -14.57
C ARG A 430 -8.75 -24.05 -14.07
N ALA A 431 -8.49 -24.25 -12.78
CA ALA A 431 -7.12 -24.41 -12.29
C ALA A 431 -7.06 -25.28 -11.02
N GLY A 432 -6.72 -26.55 -11.18
CA GLY A 432 -6.42 -27.46 -10.06
C GLY A 432 -6.77 -28.89 -10.42
N GLY A 433 -5.75 -29.73 -10.60
CA GLY A 433 -5.89 -31.11 -11.06
C GLY A 433 -6.94 -31.90 -10.30
N GLY A 434 -7.70 -32.70 -11.06
CA GLY A 434 -8.65 -33.67 -10.52
C GLY A 434 -7.96 -34.65 -9.57
N GLY A 435 -8.22 -34.48 -8.28
CA GLY A 435 -8.27 -35.59 -7.34
C GLY A 435 -9.74 -35.88 -7.09
N SER A 436 -10.22 -37.06 -7.50
CA SER A 436 -11.47 -37.59 -6.96
C SER A 436 -11.41 -37.51 -5.43
N PRO A 437 -12.50 -37.18 -4.72
CA PRO A 437 -12.56 -37.38 -3.29
C PRO A 437 -12.28 -38.86 -3.04
N ILE A 438 -11.11 -39.17 -2.49
CA ILE A 438 -10.80 -40.49 -1.95
C ILE A 438 -11.65 -40.60 -0.68
N THR A 439 -12.83 -41.19 -0.83
CA THR A 439 -13.76 -41.44 0.28
C THR A 439 -13.36 -42.67 1.10
N ASP A 440 -12.37 -43.43 0.64
CA ASP A 440 -11.85 -44.62 1.31
C ASP A 440 -10.33 -44.73 1.16
N HIS A 441 -9.66 -44.94 2.29
CA HIS A 441 -8.22 -45.03 2.44
C HIS A 441 -7.62 -46.24 1.72
N ASP A 442 -8.41 -47.30 1.53
CA ASP A 442 -7.97 -48.59 0.98
C ASP A 442 -7.58 -48.52 -0.51
N ASN A 443 -7.92 -47.42 -1.20
CA ASN A 443 -7.63 -47.23 -2.62
C ASN A 443 -6.34 -46.44 -2.90
N MET A 444 -5.56 -46.07 -1.87
CA MET A 444 -4.28 -45.37 -2.05
C MET A 444 -3.10 -46.34 -2.13
N ASN A 445 -2.70 -46.70 -3.35
CA ASN A 445 -1.44 -47.42 -3.57
C ASN A 445 -0.23 -46.49 -3.34
N GLY A 446 0.65 -46.85 -2.41
CA GLY A 446 1.93 -46.15 -2.17
C GLY A 446 1.96 -45.22 -0.95
N ILE A 447 0.90 -45.19 -0.14
CA ILE A 447 0.87 -44.47 1.13
C ILE A 447 1.16 -45.47 2.25
N THR A 448 2.32 -45.33 2.90
CA THR A 448 2.69 -46.14 4.06
C THR A 448 2.09 -45.55 5.34
N PRO A 449 2.01 -46.30 6.45
CA PRO A 449 1.55 -45.75 7.74
C PRO A 449 2.29 -44.48 8.21
N ASP A 450 3.49 -44.20 7.69
CA ASP A 450 4.27 -42.98 7.98
C ASP A 450 3.81 -41.73 7.21
N ASN A 451 2.86 -41.88 6.28
CA ASN A 451 2.38 -40.78 5.44
C ASN A 451 1.14 -40.06 6.01
N HIS A 452 0.68 -40.41 7.23
CA HIS A 452 -0.42 -39.73 7.93
C HIS A 452 0.04 -39.08 9.24
N HIS A 453 -0.05 -37.75 9.29
CA HIS A 453 0.20 -36.95 10.50
C HIS A 453 -1.07 -36.81 11.38
N ASN A 454 -1.68 -37.94 11.73
CA ASN A 454 -2.55 -37.99 12.92
C ASN A 454 -2.02 -38.94 14.01
N GLN A 455 -0.84 -39.53 13.82
CA GLN A 455 -0.13 -40.06 14.94
C GLN A 455 0.17 -38.90 15.88
N VAL A 456 -0.27 -39.03 17.13
CA VAL A 456 0.18 -38.16 18.22
C VAL A 456 1.66 -38.48 18.42
N HIS A 457 2.52 -37.88 17.60
CA HIS A 457 3.94 -37.88 17.86
C HIS A 457 4.15 -37.03 19.10
N LEU A 458 4.83 -37.59 20.10
CA LEU A 458 5.40 -36.75 21.14
C LEU A 458 6.33 -35.77 20.41
N LEU A 459 6.21 -34.48 20.69
CA LEU A 459 7.05 -33.42 20.10
C LEU A 459 8.57 -33.68 20.25
N PHE A 460 8.94 -34.70 21.05
CA PHE A 460 10.28 -35.16 21.40
C PHE A 460 10.43 -36.69 21.32
N GLY A 461 9.76 -37.35 20.37
CA GLY A 461 9.92 -38.78 20.13
C GLY A 461 11.28 -39.12 19.50
N SER A 462 11.72 -40.38 19.66
CA SER A 462 12.96 -40.89 19.04
C SER A 462 12.93 -40.90 17.51
N ASP A 463 11.78 -40.59 16.92
CA ASP A 463 11.48 -40.49 15.50
C ASP A 463 11.73 -39.08 14.91
N HIS A 464 12.05 -38.08 15.73
CA HIS A 464 12.42 -36.73 15.28
C HIS A 464 13.96 -36.54 15.35
N SER A 465 14.67 -36.96 14.30
CA SER A 465 16.15 -36.86 14.24
C SER A 465 16.69 -35.43 14.11
N ASP A 466 15.81 -34.46 13.87
CA ASP A 466 16.10 -33.04 13.63
C ASP A 466 15.88 -32.15 14.88
N VAL A 467 15.49 -32.74 16.01
CA VAL A 467 15.30 -32.04 17.29
C VAL A 467 16.33 -32.53 18.31
N ASN A 468 17.15 -31.61 18.83
CA ASN A 468 18.15 -31.95 19.83
C ASN A 468 17.53 -32.13 21.23
N ILE A 469 17.39 -33.39 21.66
CA ILE A 469 16.77 -33.78 22.93
C ILE A 469 17.77 -33.94 24.10
N VAL A 470 19.03 -33.52 23.94
CA VAL A 470 20.08 -33.74 24.96
C VAL A 470 19.79 -32.97 26.26
N SER A 471 19.07 -31.85 26.18
CA SER A 471 18.65 -31.07 27.34
C SER A 471 17.12 -30.96 27.37
N PRO A 472 16.45 -31.34 28.47
CA PRO A 472 15.01 -31.14 28.59
C PRO A 472 14.68 -29.65 28.50
N MET A 473 13.71 -29.28 27.66
CA MET A 473 13.28 -27.89 27.54
C MET A 473 12.65 -27.42 28.86
N ALA A 474 13.13 -26.32 29.40
CA ALA A 474 12.37 -25.57 30.40
C ALA A 474 11.14 -24.95 29.74
N GLU A 475 10.03 -24.78 30.48
CA GLU A 475 8.79 -24.13 29.98
C GLU A 475 9.04 -22.75 29.34
N THR A 476 10.22 -22.17 29.59
CA THR A 476 10.60 -20.85 29.12
C THR A 476 11.34 -20.83 27.78
N GLN A 477 11.78 -21.97 27.25
CA GLN A 477 12.55 -22.07 26.01
C GLN A 477 11.62 -22.18 24.78
N GLY A 478 12.03 -21.61 23.65
CA GLY A 478 11.48 -21.88 22.33
C GLY A 478 12.43 -22.76 21.51
N LEU A 479 11.99 -23.23 20.34
CA LEU A 479 12.86 -23.88 19.36
C LEU A 479 13.41 -22.84 18.39
N HIS A 480 14.74 -22.84 18.21
CA HIS A 480 15.45 -22.03 17.22
C HIS A 480 16.18 -22.96 16.24
N TRP A 481 16.04 -22.68 14.95
CA TRP A 481 16.68 -23.47 13.89
C TRP A 481 18.10 -22.97 13.63
N LEU A 482 19.12 -23.81 13.84
CA LEU A 482 20.53 -23.50 13.57
C LEU A 482 20.98 -23.83 12.13
N GLY A 483 20.03 -24.09 11.22
CA GLY A 483 20.34 -24.48 9.83
C GLY A 483 20.44 -25.99 9.60
N SER A 484 20.60 -26.79 10.66
CA SER A 484 20.69 -28.26 10.57
C SER A 484 19.92 -29.01 11.65
N GLU A 485 19.63 -28.37 12.79
CA GLU A 485 18.81 -28.92 13.87
C GLU A 485 18.05 -27.79 14.59
N PHE A 486 16.92 -28.13 15.20
CA PHE A 486 16.26 -27.28 16.18
C PHE A 486 16.92 -27.46 17.54
N VAL A 487 17.35 -26.35 18.14
CA VAL A 487 17.90 -26.32 19.51
C VAL A 487 17.00 -25.50 20.43
N PRO A 488 16.98 -25.81 21.74
CA PRO A 488 16.37 -24.92 22.72
C PRO A 488 17.06 -23.55 22.72
N ASP A 489 16.29 -22.47 22.61
CA ASP A 489 16.75 -21.10 22.77
C ASP A 489 15.85 -20.35 23.75
N TYR A 490 16.43 -19.42 24.50
CA TYR A 490 15.65 -18.54 25.36
C TYR A 490 14.96 -17.49 24.48
N ARG A 491 13.68 -17.23 24.74
CA ARG A 491 13.01 -16.08 24.12
C ARG A 491 13.10 -14.89 25.05
N THR A 492 13.33 -13.70 24.52
CA THR A 492 13.23 -12.46 25.30
C THR A 492 11.86 -12.38 25.97
N LYS A 493 11.85 -12.25 27.30
CA LYS A 493 10.63 -12.12 28.11
C LYS A 493 10.80 -10.99 29.11
N LEU A 494 9.81 -10.10 29.20
CA LEU A 494 9.77 -9.07 30.24
C LEU A 494 9.08 -9.66 31.49
N LEU A 495 9.80 -9.73 32.60
CA LEU A 495 9.34 -10.25 33.89
C LEU A 495 9.39 -9.16 34.98
N PRO A 496 8.55 -9.25 36.02
CA PRO A 496 8.74 -8.44 37.22
C PRO A 496 9.95 -8.96 38.02
N TYR A 497 10.68 -8.05 38.68
CA TYR A 497 11.75 -8.47 39.59
C TYR A 497 11.19 -9.04 40.90
N VAL A 498 11.72 -10.19 41.32
CA VAL A 498 11.41 -10.89 42.56
C VAL A 498 12.74 -11.25 43.22
N GLY A 499 13.01 -10.72 44.41
CA GLY A 499 14.26 -10.97 45.13
C GLY A 499 14.49 -12.46 45.38
N GLY A 500 15.64 -12.97 44.90
CA GLY A 500 16.02 -14.38 45.03
C GLY A 500 15.48 -15.32 43.94
N GLN A 501 14.70 -14.81 42.98
CA GLN A 501 14.34 -15.57 41.78
C GLN A 501 15.55 -15.72 40.85
N THR A 502 15.69 -16.90 40.24
CA THR A 502 16.63 -17.14 39.15
C THR A 502 16.08 -16.57 37.84
N TYR A 503 16.89 -15.78 37.16
CA TYR A 503 16.65 -15.24 35.82
C TYR A 503 17.55 -15.92 34.81
N TYR A 504 16.99 -16.28 33.65
CA TYR A 504 17.70 -16.97 32.57
C TYR A 504 18.13 -16.00 31.46
N PRO A 505 19.10 -16.39 30.61
CA PRO A 505 19.53 -15.56 29.49
C PRO A 505 18.36 -15.00 28.67
N GLN A 506 18.46 -13.74 28.26
CA GLN A 506 17.44 -12.96 27.54
C GLN A 506 16.17 -12.61 28.33
N GLU A 507 16.00 -13.08 29.57
CA GLU A 507 14.95 -12.54 30.42
C GLU A 507 15.29 -11.11 30.83
N THR A 508 14.31 -10.24 30.68
CA THR A 508 14.44 -8.81 30.90
C THR A 508 13.56 -8.42 32.09
N VAL A 509 14.09 -7.58 32.97
CA VAL A 509 13.41 -7.13 34.18
C VAL A 509 13.53 -5.61 34.30
N TRP A 510 12.48 -4.98 34.83
CA TRP A 510 12.46 -3.55 35.14
C TRP A 510 12.45 -3.35 36.66
N GLN A 511 13.47 -2.69 37.20
CA GLN A 511 13.59 -2.41 38.64
C GLN A 511 14.30 -1.08 38.87
N ASP A 512 13.80 -0.25 39.79
CA ASP A 512 14.42 1.03 40.19
C ASP A 512 14.77 1.98 39.03
N GLY A 513 13.99 1.92 37.94
CA GLY A 513 14.20 2.73 36.74
C GLY A 513 15.19 2.14 35.73
N TRP A 514 15.69 0.92 35.96
CA TRP A 514 16.62 0.22 35.08
C TRP A 514 15.94 -0.95 34.38
N LEU A 515 16.13 -1.01 33.05
CA LEU A 515 15.81 -2.20 32.24
C LEU A 515 17.09 -3.03 32.09
N SER A 516 17.09 -4.23 32.67
CA SER A 516 18.25 -5.13 32.64
C SER A 516 17.85 -6.45 31.99
N SER A 517 18.75 -7.03 31.19
CA SER A 517 18.57 -8.36 30.60
C SER A 517 19.66 -9.30 31.11
N ALA A 518 19.26 -10.47 31.60
CA ALA A 518 20.19 -11.49 32.05
C ALA A 518 20.96 -12.06 30.84
N ASN A 519 22.28 -12.17 30.96
CA ASN A 519 23.14 -12.79 29.95
C ASN A 519 23.60 -14.20 30.35
N VAL A 520 23.41 -14.56 31.62
CA VAL A 520 23.65 -15.87 32.22
C VAL A 520 22.54 -16.14 33.23
N GLU A 521 22.43 -17.39 33.70
CA GLU A 521 21.57 -17.70 34.82
C GLU A 521 22.04 -16.93 36.07
N THR A 522 21.22 -16.04 36.63
CA THR A 522 21.60 -15.17 37.76
C THR A 522 20.45 -14.90 38.71
N THR A 523 20.78 -14.61 39.98
CA THR A 523 19.84 -14.09 40.99
C THR A 523 20.16 -12.64 41.37
N ASP A 524 21.03 -11.98 40.60
CA ASP A 524 21.54 -10.65 40.91
C ASP A 524 20.44 -9.60 40.87
N TYR A 525 20.62 -8.53 41.66
CA TYR A 525 19.73 -7.39 41.63
C TYR A 525 19.87 -6.64 40.28
N PRO A 526 18.79 -6.42 39.52
CA PRO A 526 18.86 -5.94 38.14
C PRO A 526 18.97 -4.41 38.02
N ALA A 527 19.66 -3.78 38.97
CA ALA A 527 20.00 -2.36 38.94
C ALA A 527 21.34 -2.14 39.65
N PRO A 528 22.07 -1.05 39.33
CA PRO A 528 23.31 -0.73 40.03
C PRO A 528 23.11 -0.65 41.54
N VAL A 529 23.89 -1.44 42.30
CA VAL A 529 23.84 -1.43 43.77
C VAL A 529 24.93 -0.56 44.34
N GLY A 530 24.54 0.27 45.30
CA GLY A 530 25.40 1.00 46.22
C GLY A 530 26.49 0.16 46.87
N VAL A 531 27.76 0.27 46.45
CA VAL A 531 28.90 -0.26 47.21
C VAL A 531 29.59 0.87 47.96
N GLY A 532 29.51 0.85 49.29
CA GLY A 532 30.13 1.85 50.16
C GLY A 532 29.18 2.97 50.62
N SER A 533 29.67 3.81 51.53
CA SER A 533 28.92 4.99 51.99
C SER A 533 29.06 6.13 50.97
N PRO A 534 27.98 6.88 50.68
CA PRO A 534 28.09 8.09 49.87
C PRO A 534 29.11 9.06 50.45
N GLN A 535 29.97 9.60 49.59
CA GLN A 535 30.96 10.60 49.97
C GLN A 535 30.85 11.82 49.05
N PHE A 536 30.95 13.01 49.61
CA PHE A 536 31.11 14.23 48.83
C PHE A 536 32.53 14.33 48.32
N VAL A 537 32.68 14.56 47.01
CA VAL A 537 34.00 14.62 46.37
C VAL A 537 34.73 15.92 46.74
N TYR A 538 34.01 17.03 46.84
CA TYR A 538 34.56 18.28 47.38
C TYR A 538 34.68 18.20 48.91
N GLN A 539 35.91 18.33 49.40
CA GLN A 539 36.24 18.41 50.84
C GLN A 539 36.93 19.73 51.22
N GLY A 540 36.91 20.73 50.32
CA GLY A 540 37.54 22.03 50.56
C GLY A 540 36.82 22.87 51.62
N ALA A 541 37.51 23.90 52.12
CA ALA A 541 36.90 24.89 53.03
C ALA A 541 35.80 25.70 52.33
N ALA A 542 34.94 26.33 53.12
CA ALA A 542 33.95 27.27 52.61
C ALA A 542 34.66 28.40 51.83
N PRO A 543 34.22 28.73 50.59
CA PRO A 543 34.73 29.91 49.91
C PRO A 543 34.22 31.15 50.66
N THR A 544 35.09 31.76 51.46
CA THR A 544 34.74 32.91 52.32
C THR A 544 35.08 34.26 51.68
N SER A 545 35.62 34.30 50.47
CA SER A 545 35.89 35.54 49.74
C SER A 545 34.65 35.99 48.98
N ASP A 546 34.23 37.22 49.19
CA ASP A 546 33.16 37.88 48.45
C ASP A 546 33.72 38.69 47.25
N SER A 547 32.96 38.71 46.16
CA SER A 547 33.21 39.56 45.00
C SER A 547 31.87 40.06 44.48
N SER A 548 31.77 41.35 44.15
CA SER A 548 30.58 41.91 43.53
C SER A 548 30.67 41.80 42.01
N ALA A 549 29.83 40.97 41.41
CA ALA A 549 29.68 40.84 39.97
C ALA A 549 28.20 40.60 39.63
N LYS A 550 27.78 40.94 38.41
CA LYS A 550 26.42 40.64 37.92
C LYS A 550 26.15 39.14 37.79
N GLN A 551 27.21 38.36 37.58
CA GLN A 551 27.16 36.91 37.46
C GLN A 551 28.53 36.37 37.87
N ILE A 552 28.52 35.32 38.68
CA ILE A 552 29.72 34.55 39.02
C ILE A 552 29.45 33.12 38.57
N ILE A 553 30.38 32.57 37.78
CA ILE A 553 30.33 31.16 37.38
C ILE A 553 31.53 30.47 37.99
N PHE A 554 31.28 29.46 38.83
CA PHE A 554 32.32 28.71 39.51
C PHE A 554 31.98 27.22 39.56
N GLY A 555 33.02 26.42 39.79
CA GLY A 555 32.94 25.00 39.50
C GLY A 555 34.08 24.16 40.05
N SER A 556 33.83 22.86 40.17
CA SER A 556 34.88 21.88 40.44
C SER A 556 34.87 20.83 39.36
N ARG A 557 36.08 20.41 38.98
CA ARG A 557 36.31 19.38 37.99
C ARG A 557 36.59 18.04 38.78
N TYR A 558 35.80 16.95 38.63
CA TYR A 558 35.99 15.47 38.91
C TYR A 558 36.14 14.33 37.78
N THR A 559 37.17 13.45 37.83
CA THR A 559 37.58 12.40 36.85
C THR A 559 37.43 11.10 37.56
N TRP A 560 36.76 10.15 36.92
CA TRP A 560 36.41 8.92 37.58
C TRP A 560 37.42 7.85 37.18
N GLY A 561 38.19 7.38 38.17
CA GLY A 561 39.14 6.25 37.97
C GLY A 561 38.49 4.88 38.09
N ILE A 562 37.21 4.84 38.46
CA ILE A 562 36.34 3.66 38.55
C ILE A 562 34.93 4.10 38.13
N ASN A 563 34.12 3.17 37.63
CA ASN A 563 32.71 3.44 37.39
C ASN A 563 31.98 3.75 38.72
N GLY A 564 31.02 4.66 38.68
CA GLY A 564 30.11 4.89 39.80
C GLY A 564 28.92 5.74 39.38
N TRP A 565 28.22 6.35 40.32
CA TRP A 565 27.09 7.23 40.02
C TRP A 565 27.09 8.47 40.91
N ILE A 566 26.49 9.53 40.40
CA ILE A 566 26.23 10.75 41.17
C ILE A 566 24.84 10.63 41.78
N GLY A 567 24.75 10.65 43.11
CA GLY A 567 23.48 10.59 43.84
C GLY A 567 22.97 11.96 44.33
N GLY A 568 23.77 13.01 44.17
CA GLY A 568 23.43 14.36 44.64
C GLY A 568 24.63 15.31 44.61
N TYR A 569 24.35 16.59 44.85
CA TYR A 569 25.32 17.67 44.83
C TYR A 569 25.40 18.34 46.19
N ARG A 570 26.57 18.90 46.51
CA ARG A 570 26.74 19.71 47.72
C ARG A 570 27.41 21.02 47.34
N ILE A 571 26.75 22.12 47.64
CA ILE A 571 27.24 23.46 47.31
C ILE A 571 27.25 24.35 48.55
N TYR A 572 28.21 25.26 48.63
CA TYR A 572 28.22 26.26 49.69
C TYR A 572 27.42 27.46 49.21
N ALA A 573 26.27 27.70 49.83
CA ALA A 573 25.36 28.77 49.47
C ALA A 573 25.44 29.92 50.50
N VAL A 574 25.12 31.13 50.06
CA VAL A 574 25.02 32.34 50.88
C VAL A 574 23.56 32.78 50.89
N ALA A 575 23.01 33.00 52.08
CA ALA A 575 21.61 33.39 52.24
C ALA A 575 21.27 34.62 51.39
N GLY A 576 20.12 34.56 50.70
CA GLY A 576 19.61 35.61 49.82
C GLY A 576 20.12 35.56 48.38
N GLN A 577 21.11 34.72 48.05
CA GLN A 577 21.61 34.56 46.68
C GLN A 577 20.84 33.46 45.93
N HIS A 578 20.59 33.71 44.64
CA HIS A 578 20.03 32.73 43.71
C HIS A 578 21.13 31.85 43.14
N TYR A 579 20.82 30.56 42.92
CA TYR A 579 21.72 29.52 42.44
C TYR A 579 21.01 28.62 41.43
N SER A 580 21.56 28.57 40.21
CA SER A 580 21.25 27.59 39.18
C SER A 580 22.45 26.63 39.08
N VAL A 581 22.22 25.36 39.36
CA VAL A 581 23.27 24.32 39.44
C VAL A 581 23.22 23.46 38.19
N PHE A 582 24.35 23.32 37.50
CA PHE A 582 24.48 22.53 36.29
C PHE A 582 25.51 21.42 36.43
N THR A 583 25.22 20.30 35.78
CA THR A 583 26.16 19.18 35.57
C THR A 583 26.56 19.15 34.12
N VAL A 584 27.87 19.04 33.87
CA VAL A 584 28.41 18.90 32.52
C VAL A 584 29.12 17.56 32.42
N LEU A 585 28.52 16.62 31.68
CA LEU A 585 29.15 15.35 31.35
C LEU A 585 29.93 15.50 30.04
N ASP A 586 31.08 14.83 29.96
CA ASP A 586 32.03 14.93 28.85
C ASP A 586 32.43 16.38 28.47
N PRO A 587 33.02 17.15 29.40
CA PRO A 587 33.40 18.54 29.12
C PRO A 587 34.52 18.68 28.07
N THR A 588 35.15 17.58 27.64
CA THR A 588 36.22 17.56 26.62
C THR A 588 35.75 17.12 25.25
N GLY A 589 34.62 16.42 25.15
CA GLY A 589 33.98 16.02 23.90
C GLY A 589 32.79 16.91 23.59
N VAL A 590 31.61 16.29 23.42
CA VAL A 590 30.35 17.03 23.19
C VAL A 590 29.68 17.21 24.55
N PRO A 591 29.72 18.42 25.15
CA PRO A 591 29.25 18.61 26.50
C PRO A 591 27.75 18.34 26.60
N ILE A 592 27.37 17.44 27.50
CA ILE A 592 25.98 17.20 27.87
C ILE A 592 25.72 18.02 29.13
N VAL A 593 24.96 19.10 28.98
CA VAL A 593 24.65 20.05 30.08
C VAL A 593 23.24 19.79 30.60
N GLU A 594 23.13 19.54 31.90
CA GLU A 594 21.85 19.33 32.59
C GLU A 594 21.73 20.27 33.79
N GLN A 595 20.63 21.03 33.89
CA GLN A 595 20.32 21.83 35.07
C GLN A 595 19.76 20.93 36.17
N VAL A 596 20.48 20.82 37.28
CA VAL A 596 20.13 19.99 38.43
C VAL A 596 19.13 20.67 39.35
N SER A 597 19.32 21.97 39.60
CA SER A 597 18.53 22.73 40.57
C SER A 597 18.51 24.21 40.25
N ASP A 598 17.48 24.90 40.72
CA ASP A 598 17.35 26.37 40.66
C ASP A 598 16.70 26.87 41.94
N PHE A 599 17.42 27.63 42.77
CA PHE A 599 16.90 28.06 44.08
C PHE A 599 17.58 29.31 44.65
N THR A 600 16.86 30.05 45.50
CA THR A 600 17.42 31.07 46.38
C THR A 600 17.75 30.47 47.74
N ALA A 601 18.98 30.62 48.20
CA ALA A 601 19.39 30.07 49.49
C ALA A 601 18.76 30.85 50.66
N ASP A 602 18.17 30.14 51.61
CA ASP A 602 17.58 30.71 52.82
C ASP A 602 18.61 30.88 53.95
N THR A 603 19.70 30.14 53.88
CA THR A 603 20.75 30.06 54.89
C THR A 603 22.13 30.06 54.26
N THR A 604 23.11 30.63 54.97
CA THR A 604 24.52 30.56 54.57
C THR A 604 25.14 29.27 55.09
N GLY A 605 25.65 28.43 54.20
CA GLY A 605 26.27 27.16 54.56
C GLY A 605 26.26 26.11 53.45
N TRP A 606 26.62 24.89 53.81
CA TRP A 606 26.57 23.76 52.89
C TRP A 606 25.13 23.27 52.67
N VAL A 607 24.64 23.37 51.44
CA VAL A 607 23.36 22.86 50.98
C VAL A 607 23.59 21.55 50.23
N THR A 608 22.79 20.53 50.52
CA THR A 608 22.80 19.26 49.78
C THR A 608 21.56 19.19 48.89
N LEU A 609 21.78 18.90 47.61
CA LEU A 609 20.76 18.83 46.58
C LEU A 609 20.65 17.37 46.13
N ALA A 610 19.44 16.82 46.15
CA ALA A 610 19.19 15.51 45.55
C ALA A 610 19.21 15.63 44.03
N ALA A 611 19.69 14.61 43.33
CA ALA A 611 19.69 14.55 41.88
C ALA A 611 19.28 13.16 41.38
N PRO A 612 18.76 13.04 40.15
CA PRO A 612 18.62 11.76 39.48
C PRO A 612 19.97 11.02 39.47
N VAL A 613 19.92 9.69 39.61
CA VAL A 613 21.12 8.86 39.59
C VAL A 613 21.68 8.84 38.17
N SER A 614 22.81 9.51 37.97
CA SER A 614 23.52 9.49 36.68
C SER A 614 24.75 8.58 36.79
N LEU A 615 24.82 7.56 35.93
CA LEU A 615 25.98 6.68 35.84
C LEU A 615 27.15 7.43 35.21
N VAL A 616 28.29 7.41 35.87
CA VAL A 616 29.54 7.97 35.36
C VAL A 616 30.50 6.80 35.13
N LEU A 617 30.84 6.60 33.86
CA LEU A 617 31.82 5.60 33.46
C LEU A 617 33.24 6.15 33.65
N ILE A 618 34.20 5.24 33.84
CA ILE A 618 35.63 5.58 33.85
C ILE A 618 36.01 6.33 32.56
N GLY A 619 36.62 7.50 32.71
CA GLY A 619 36.90 8.42 31.60
C GLY A 619 37.58 9.69 32.04
#